data_AF-A0A7V4GYX2-F1
#
_entry.id   AF-A0A7V4GYX2-F1
#
_cell.length_a   1.000
_cell.length_b   1.000
_cell.length_c   1.000
_cell.angle_alpha   90.00
_cell.angle_beta   90.00
_cell.angle_gamma   90.00
#
_symmetry.space_group_name_H-M   'P 1'
#
loop_
_entity.id
_entity.type
_entity.pdbx_description
1 polymer ?
#
loop_
_entity_poly.entity_id
_entity_poly.type
_entity_poly.pdbx_seq_one_letter_code
_entity_poly.pdbx_strand_id
1 'polypeptide(L)' 'MKKLANYFFQGLLLVAPTGLTIYILYLIFRVIDDPLQTYIKDLTGITIPGLGLVVIVLFLTLLGFI' A
#
# COMPACT_ATOMS: atom_id res chain seq x y z
N MET A 1 -23.11 17.89 -22.77
CA MET A 1 -23.05 16.90 -21.66
C MET A 1 -22.28 15.63 -22.03
N LYS A 2 -22.54 14.95 -23.15
CA LYS A 2 -21.80 13.72 -23.55
C LYS A 2 -20.27 13.87 -23.64
N LYS A 3 -19.75 14.99 -24.19
CA LYS A 3 -18.30 15.22 -24.29
C LYS A 3 -17.60 15.41 -22.94
N LEU A 4 -18.25 16.08 -21.98
CA LEU A 4 -17.68 16.29 -20.65
C LEU A 4 -17.57 14.97 -19.87
N ALA A 5 -18.60 14.13 -19.94
CA ALA A 5 -18.58 12.80 -19.35
C ALA A 5 -17.45 11.93 -19.95
N ASN A 6 -17.27 11.96 -21.28
CA ASN A 6 -16.18 11.23 -21.93
C ASN A 6 -14.80 11.66 -21.43
N TYR A 7 -14.55 12.97 -21.27
CA TYR A 7 -13.28 13.45 -20.71
C TYR A 7 -13.08 13.04 -19.26
N PHE A 8 -14.14 13.06 -18.44
CA PHE A 8 -14.08 12.57 -17.06
C PHE A 8 -13.70 11.07 -17.01
N PHE A 9 -14.38 10.22 -17.78
CA PHE A 9 -14.09 8.79 -17.81
C PHE A 9 -12.71 8.48 -18.40
N GLN A 10 -12.23 9.24 -19.39
CA GLN A 10 -10.84 9.12 -19.86
C GLN A 10 -9.83 9.47 -18.78
N GLY A 11 -10.05 10.56 -18.04
CA GLY A 11 -9.19 10.92 -16.90
C GLY A 11 -9.23 9.85 -15.80
N LEU A 12 -10.42 9.33 -15.49
CA LEU A 12 -10.60 8.27 -14.51
C LEU A 12 -9.87 6.99 -14.93
N LEU A 13 -9.98 6.56 -16.19
CA LEU A 13 -9.28 5.37 -16.70
C LEU A 13 -7.76 5.50 -16.61
N LEU A 14 -7.24 6.73 -16.76
CA LEU A 14 -5.81 7.00 -16.69
C LEU A 14 -5.29 7.01 -15.24
N VAL A 15 -6.07 7.52 -14.29
CA VAL A 15 -5.69 7.61 -12.86
C VAL A 15 -6.04 6.35 -12.07
N ALA A 16 -7.09 5.63 -12.45
CA ALA A 16 -7.56 4.41 -11.79
C ALA A 16 -6.46 3.38 -11.51
N PRO A 17 -5.59 2.98 -12.46
CA PRO A 17 -4.55 1.98 -12.19
C PRO A 17 -3.53 2.46 -11.15
N THR A 18 -3.11 3.73 -11.23
CA THR A 18 -2.17 4.31 -10.27
C THR A 18 -2.81 4.43 -8.89
N GLY A 19 -4.04 4.93 -8.82
CA GLY A 19 -4.79 5.03 -7.57
C GLY A 19 -5.03 3.66 -6.93
N LEU A 20 -5.36 2.65 -7.73
CA LEU A 20 -5.52 1.27 -7.29
C LEU A 20 -4.21 0.71 -6.73
N THR A 21 -3.08 0.95 -7.42
CA THR A 21 -1.76 0.50 -6.94
C THR A 21 -1.44 1.11 -5.58
N ILE A 22 -1.62 2.42 -5.43
CA ILE A 22 -1.39 3.12 -4.14
C ILE A 22 -2.33 2.57 -3.06
N TYR A 23 -3.60 2.34 -3.38
CA TYR A 23 -4.58 1.81 -2.45
C TYR A 23 -4.22 0.39 -1.98
N ILE A 24 -3.80 -0.48 -2.90
CA ILE A 24 -3.35 -1.84 -2.57
C ILE A 24 -2.12 -1.79 -1.67
N LEU A 25 -1.13 -0.94 -1.98
CA LEU A 25 0.07 -0.78 -1.13
C LEU A 25 -0.30 -0.30 0.28
N TYR A 26 -1.23 0.66 0.39
CA TYR A 26 -1.73 1.13 1.68
C TYR A 26 -2.45 0.03 2.48
N LEU A 27 -3.29 -0.78 1.82
CA LEU A 27 -3.97 -1.92 2.45
C LEU A 27 -2.96 -2.94 2.99
N ILE A 28 -1.99 -3.34 2.17
CA ILE A 28 -0.93 -4.27 2.58
C ILE A 28 -0.16 -3.68 3.75
N PHE A 29 0.17 -2.38 3.69
CA PHE A 29 0.86 -1.70 4.77
C PHE A 29 0.12 -1.77 6.09
N ARG A 30 -1.17 -1.43 6.09
CA ARG A 30 -1.96 -1.48 7.32
C ARG A 30 -2.09 -2.89 7.88
N VAL A 31 -2.26 -3.90 7.02
CA VAL A 31 -2.39 -5.30 7.43
C VAL A 31 -1.09 -5.84 8.04
N ILE A 32 0.08 -5.37 7.56
CA ILE A 32 1.39 -5.84 8.02
C ILE A 32 1.91 -5.00 9.20
N ASP A 33 1.80 -3.67 9.14
CA ASP A 33 2.42 -2.76 10.11
C ASP A 33 1.72 -2.82 11.47
N ASP A 34 0.39 -2.86 11.53
CA ASP A 34 -0.36 -2.85 12.80
C ASP A 34 0.00 -4.08 13.70
N PRO A 35 -0.02 -5.33 13.18
CA PRO A 35 0.37 -6.50 13.97
C PRO A 35 1.87 -6.53 14.25
N LEU A 36 2.70 -6.12 13.28
CA LEU A 36 4.16 -6.13 13.41
C LEU A 36 4.63 -5.17 14.50
N GLN A 37 4.10 -3.93 14.51
CA GLN A 37 4.44 -2.97 15.56
C GLN A 37 4.00 -3.45 16.94
N THR A 38 2.81 -4.06 17.03
CA THR A 38 2.33 -4.65 18.30
C THR A 38 3.30 -5.72 18.79
N TYR A 39 3.68 -6.66 17.93
CA TYR A 39 4.60 -7.75 18.28
C TYR A 39 6.00 -7.23 18.69
N ILE A 40 6.57 -6.29 17.93
CA ILE A 40 7.87 -5.68 18.24
C ILE A 40 7.81 -4.95 19.58
N LYS A 41 6.74 -4.20 19.82
CA LYS A 41 6.54 -3.43 21.05
C LYS A 41 6.37 -4.34 22.26
N ASP A 42 5.65 -5.45 22.13
CA ASP A 42 5.47 -6.41 23.22
C ASP A 42 6.79 -7.12 23.57
N LEU A 43 7.64 -7.38 22.57
CA LEU A 43 8.92 -8.06 22.77
C LEU A 43 10.04 -7.14 23.28
N THR A 44 10.09 -5.90 22.79
CA THR A 44 11.23 -4.99 23.00
C THR A 44 10.89 -3.73 23.80
N GLY A 45 9.60 -3.44 24.00
CA GLY A 45 9.13 -2.19 24.60
C GLY A 45 9.28 -0.96 23.69
N ILE A 46 9.83 -1.12 22.48
CA ILE A 46 10.18 -0.02 21.58
C ILE A 46 9.27 -0.05 20.35
N THR A 47 8.87 1.12 19.88
CA THR A 47 8.15 1.29 18.62
C THR A 47 9.13 1.76 17.55
N ILE A 48 9.24 1.02 16.45
CA ILE A 48 10.14 1.35 15.35
C ILE A 48 9.32 1.99 14.22
N PRO A 49 9.35 3.33 14.07
CA PRO A 49 8.60 3.98 13.00
C PRO A 49 9.16 3.59 11.63
N GLY A 50 8.28 3.28 10.69
CA GLY A 50 8.65 2.91 9.32
C GLY A 50 9.04 1.45 9.10
N LEU A 51 8.95 0.60 10.13
CA LEU A 51 9.26 -0.83 10.00
C LEU A 51 8.36 -1.55 8.99
N GLY A 52 7.06 -1.25 8.96
CA GLY A 52 6.14 -1.83 7.97
C GLY A 52 6.52 -1.54 6.53
N LEU A 53 7.14 -0.38 6.23
CA LEU A 53 7.60 -0.06 4.87
C LEU A 53 8.74 -0.99 4.45
N VAL A 54 9.70 -1.22 5.33
CA VAL A 54 10.83 -2.13 5.08
C VAL A 54 10.31 -3.55 4.83
N VAL A 55 9.38 -4.02 5.66
CA VAL A 55 8.80 -5.36 5.52
C VAL A 55 7.99 -5.50 4.24
N ILE A 56 7.24 -4.49 3.83
CA ILE A 56 6.52 -4.50 2.54
C ILE A 56 7.47 -4.58 1.37
N VAL A 57 8.52 -3.75 1.35
CA VAL A 57 9.48 -3.77 0.25
C VAL A 57 10.12 -5.15 0.14
N LEU A 58 10.50 -5.74 1.29
CA LEU A 58 11.05 -7.09 1.33
C LEU A 58 10.04 -8.14 0.83
N PHE A 59 8.80 -8.08 1.34
CA PHE A 59 7.73 -9.01 0.99
C PHE A 59 7.35 -8.96 -0.49
N LEU A 60 7.17 -7.76 -1.05
CA LEU A 60 6.87 -7.57 -2.47
C LEU A 60 8.04 -8.01 -3.37
N THR A 61 9.29 -7.75 -2.95
CA THR A 61 10.48 -8.22 -3.68
C THR A 61 10.55 -9.74 -3.69
N LEU A 62 10.26 -10.39 -2.55
CA LEU A 62 10.21 -11.85 -2.47
C LEU A 62 9.07 -12.45 -3.30
N LEU A 63 7.89 -11.83 -3.30
CA LEU A 63 6.78 -12.24 -4.17
C LEU A 63 7.14 -12.10 -5.65
N GLY A 64 7.83 -11.05 -6.04
CA GLY A 64 8.28 -10.83 -7.42
C GLY A 64 9.48 -11.69 -7.84
N PHE A 65 10.15 -12.36 -6.90
CA PHE A 65 11.22 -13.31 -7.18
C PHE A 65 10.69 -14.69 -7.61
N ILE A 66 9.41 -14.98 -7.33
CA ILE A 66 8.70 -16.21 -7.73
C ILE A 66 8.09 -15.99 -9.12
#